data_AF-A0A6C1MTD6-F1
#
_entry.id   AF-A0A6C1MTD6-F1
#
_cell.length_a   1.000
_cell.length_b   1.000
_cell.length_c   1.000
_cell.angle_alpha   90.00
_cell.angle_beta   90.00
_cell.angle_gamma   90.00
#
_symmetry.space_group_name_H-M   'P 1'
#
loop_
_entity.id
_entity.type
_entity.pdbx_description
1 polymer ?
#
loop_
_entity_poly.entity_id
_entity_poly.type
_entity_poly.pdbx_seq_one_letter_code
_entity_poly.pdbx_strand_id
1 'polypeptide(L)'
;MVRRLNPLIMLSLLCASVLAPQASGVESLQATVDRNTLYSNESLQLEIKGHSDLGFSLGSLFRFSGPDIPMPDLGELEESFHILNRNQHMSVRSVNDEHTAQITWTYMLAPRSSGELTIPAIAFKDQRSEPIPVNVYPGVAPNSDTSTASRMEVSLSSNDVYVQQQLTLTQRLYYQPPLIRGQLEAPEITDAIVEPLGEQHEYLENDAGIEWQVVERHYAVVPQRAGLLNIPVLEFQGRKRDSQGAVAFMRARSQAQQVQVRPPPESFSGSVWLPAASLDISEDWSGDPDQLEAGESITRQLQVRALGVLPEALPTLEMHYPDSLREYPDPVLTDSRFTEDKLESTLQRSAALVPLEAGTARLPEVRIPWWDVINDQERVAVVPARDISIRSAPGMNGDDDDNEQAAMPLPGSRSPGAQLPAFWVWLALILASGWLLTGIAWWCNRRRNGPVGLRLTARQREQRERFQALCQAAQQGKAEALSLLPQWASNQFDDKTLKTVADVTRFANDPALTREIDALQRYLFAPSAERLEWDGRELNASLRRLAGQPRSNRRKKEPAFPSGSLSARFDQS
;
A
#
# COMPACT_ATOMS: atom_id res chain seq x y z
N MET A 1 -82.05 47.34 28.33
CA MET A 1 -82.59 48.23 27.29
C MET A 1 -81.85 47.96 25.99
N VAL A 2 -82.57 47.50 24.97
CA VAL A 2 -82.05 47.22 23.63
C VAL A 2 -81.67 48.54 22.95
N ARG A 3 -80.48 48.61 22.36
CA ARG A 3 -80.26 49.52 21.22
C ARG A 3 -79.40 48.84 20.16
N ARG A 4 -80.08 48.49 19.07
CA ARG A 4 -79.50 48.06 17.80
C ARG A 4 -78.58 49.17 17.28
N LEU A 5 -77.40 48.80 16.79
CA LEU A 5 -76.63 49.62 15.85
C LEU A 5 -76.23 48.77 14.64
N ASN A 6 -76.42 49.38 13.48
CA ASN A 6 -76.46 48.91 12.09
C ASN A 6 -75.46 47.83 11.59
N PRO A 7 -75.90 46.98 10.62
CA PRO A 7 -75.04 45.98 9.96
C PRO A 7 -74.11 46.55 8.87
N LEU A 8 -74.09 47.87 8.64
CA LEU A 8 -73.32 48.48 7.54
C LEU A 8 -71.85 48.80 7.89
N ILE A 9 -71.46 48.74 9.16
CA ILE A 9 -70.06 48.98 9.57
C ILE A 9 -69.23 47.68 9.55
N MET A 10 -69.88 46.51 9.64
CA MET A 10 -69.19 45.22 9.63
C MET A 10 -68.69 44.78 8.24
N LEU A 11 -69.17 45.40 7.16
CA LEU A 11 -68.74 45.08 5.79
C LEU A 11 -67.51 45.87 5.33
N SER A 12 -67.16 46.97 6.03
CA SER A 12 -65.96 47.78 5.70
C SER A 12 -64.69 47.31 6.40
N LEU A 13 -64.81 46.52 7.47
CA LEU A 13 -63.69 45.93 8.21
C LEU A 13 -63.32 44.50 7.77
N LEU A 14 -64.08 43.93 6.82
CA LEU A 14 -63.83 42.59 6.27
C LEU A 14 -63.05 42.60 4.93
N CYS A 15 -62.77 43.78 4.37
CA CYS A 15 -62.04 43.92 3.10
C CYS A 15 -60.63 44.53 3.22
N ALA A 16 -60.11 44.71 4.44
CA ALA A 16 -58.77 45.29 4.66
C ALA A 16 -57.73 44.30 5.23
N SER A 17 -58.03 43.00 5.29
CA SER A 17 -57.13 41.96 5.81
C SER A 17 -56.63 40.97 4.74
N VAL A 18 -56.71 41.33 3.46
CA VAL A 18 -56.13 40.54 2.36
C VAL A 18 -55.16 41.41 1.59
N LEU A 19 -53.94 41.56 2.13
CA LEU A 19 -52.69 41.65 1.39
C LEU A 19 -51.53 41.70 2.41
N ALA A 20 -51.32 40.60 3.13
CA ALA A 20 -49.97 40.33 3.58
C ALA A 20 -49.16 39.98 2.32
N PRO A 21 -48.03 40.65 2.04
CA PRO A 21 -47.13 40.14 1.02
C PRO A 21 -46.73 38.73 1.46
N GLN A 22 -47.12 37.73 0.69
CA GLN A 22 -46.50 36.41 0.76
C GLN A 22 -45.04 36.65 0.41
N ALA A 23 -44.20 36.78 1.43
CA ALA A 23 -42.77 36.65 1.24
C ALA A 23 -42.58 35.21 0.78
N SER A 24 -42.45 35.03 -0.53
CA SER A 24 -41.90 33.82 -1.11
C SER A 24 -40.50 33.68 -0.52
N GLY A 25 -40.40 32.97 0.62
CA GLY A 25 -39.12 32.61 1.18
C GLY A 25 -38.40 31.82 0.11
N VAL A 26 -37.34 32.41 -0.45
CA VAL A 26 -36.32 31.62 -1.12
C VAL A 26 -35.85 30.66 -0.04
N GLU A 27 -36.25 29.38 -0.14
CA GLU A 27 -35.73 28.35 0.74
C GLU A 27 -34.21 28.36 0.58
N SER A 28 -33.51 28.95 1.54
CA SER A 28 -32.06 29.07 1.51
C SER A 28 -31.44 27.73 1.87
N LEU A 29 -30.32 27.41 1.22
CA LEU A 29 -29.53 26.24 1.56
C LEU A 29 -29.00 26.43 2.99
N GLN A 30 -29.41 25.58 3.94
CA GLN A 30 -29.00 25.71 5.32
C GLN A 30 -27.67 24.98 5.53
N ALA A 31 -26.63 25.70 5.93
CA ALA A 31 -25.35 25.14 6.35
C ALA A 31 -25.15 25.41 7.85
N THR A 32 -24.81 24.38 8.61
CA THR A 32 -24.60 24.46 10.07
C THR A 32 -23.41 23.64 10.50
N VAL A 33 -22.70 24.10 11.53
CA VAL A 33 -21.57 23.37 12.13
C VAL A 33 -21.91 22.93 13.55
N ASP A 34 -21.34 21.81 14.01
CA ASP A 34 -21.46 21.37 15.41
C ASP A 34 -20.73 22.31 16.39
N ARG A 35 -19.63 22.93 15.93
CA ARG A 35 -18.85 23.93 16.65
C ARG A 35 -18.20 24.92 15.68
N ASN A 36 -18.05 26.17 16.10
CA ASN A 36 -17.37 27.23 15.37
C ASN A 36 -16.03 27.63 15.99
N THR A 37 -15.61 26.93 17.05
CA THR A 37 -14.32 27.10 17.71
C THR A 37 -13.73 25.73 17.98
N LEU A 38 -12.48 25.51 17.58
CA LEU A 38 -11.79 24.22 17.75
C LEU A 38 -10.28 24.39 17.82
N TYR A 39 -9.58 23.34 18.22
CA TYR A 39 -8.12 23.28 18.18
C TYR A 39 -7.62 22.64 16.88
N SER A 40 -6.36 22.90 16.52
CA SER A 40 -5.76 22.48 15.25
C SER A 40 -5.73 20.95 14.99
N ASN A 41 -5.85 20.14 16.04
CA ASN A 41 -5.92 18.68 15.97
C ASN A 41 -7.36 18.12 15.99
N GLU A 42 -8.36 18.97 16.16
CA GLU A 42 -9.77 18.57 16.18
C GLU A 42 -10.37 18.59 14.77
N SER A 43 -11.60 18.11 14.67
CA SER A 43 -12.44 18.22 13.48
C SER A 43 -13.81 18.76 13.86
N LEU A 44 -14.48 19.39 12.91
CA LEU A 44 -15.86 19.83 13.04
C LEU A 44 -16.74 19.13 12.01
N GLN A 45 -18.03 19.01 12.31
CA GLN A 45 -19.03 18.48 11.41
C GLN A 45 -19.79 19.63 10.75
N LEU A 46 -19.72 19.74 9.42
CA LEU A 46 -20.54 20.62 8.61
C LEU A 46 -21.74 19.84 8.06
N GLU A 47 -22.94 20.29 8.37
CA GLU A 47 -24.20 19.75 7.85
C GLU A 47 -24.84 20.76 6.90
N ILE A 48 -25.14 20.33 5.67
CA ILE A 48 -25.80 21.13 4.64
C ILE A 48 -27.13 20.46 4.31
N LYS A 49 -28.24 21.21 4.41
CA LYS A 49 -29.59 20.75 4.07
C LYS A 49 -30.11 21.50 2.86
N GLY A 50 -30.43 20.75 1.81
CA GLY A 50 -31.08 21.25 0.60
C GLY A 50 -32.37 20.52 0.29
N HIS A 51 -33.26 21.18 -0.44
CA HIS A 51 -34.50 20.59 -0.94
C HIS A 51 -34.40 20.35 -2.44
N SER A 52 -35.04 19.28 -2.92
CA SER A 52 -35.20 19.01 -4.34
C SER A 52 -36.60 18.49 -4.61
N ASP A 53 -37.23 19.08 -5.61
CA ASP A 53 -38.45 18.52 -6.20
C ASP A 53 -38.09 17.22 -6.93
N LEU A 54 -38.72 16.12 -6.54
CA LEU A 54 -38.60 14.86 -7.26
C LEU A 54 -39.69 14.79 -8.31
N GLY A 55 -39.36 15.21 -9.53
CA GLY A 55 -40.20 14.93 -10.69
C GLY A 55 -40.21 13.43 -10.96
N PHE A 56 -41.28 12.74 -10.56
CA PHE A 56 -41.50 11.34 -10.97
C PHE A 56 -41.83 11.30 -12.46
N SER A 57 -40.81 11.25 -13.31
CA SER A 57 -41.00 10.93 -14.73
C SER A 57 -41.06 9.41 -14.90
N LEU A 58 -41.89 8.91 -15.81
CA LEU A 58 -41.93 7.48 -16.16
C LEU A 58 -40.56 6.95 -16.66
N GLY A 59 -39.65 7.83 -17.08
CA GLY A 59 -38.28 7.48 -17.48
C GLY A 59 -37.33 7.13 -16.33
N SER A 60 -37.61 7.58 -15.10
CA SER A 60 -36.80 7.23 -13.91
C SER A 60 -37.11 5.84 -13.34
N LEU A 61 -38.21 5.20 -13.77
CA LEU A 61 -38.60 3.85 -13.32
C LEU A 61 -37.76 2.72 -13.93
N PHE A 62 -37.00 3.00 -15.00
CA PHE A 62 -36.21 2.01 -15.74
C PHE A 62 -34.69 2.16 -15.57
N ARG A 63 -34.22 3.02 -14.65
CA ARG A 63 -32.79 3.16 -14.34
C ARG A 63 -32.39 2.18 -13.23
N PHE A 64 -31.47 1.26 -13.55
CA PHE A 64 -30.86 0.33 -12.59
C PHE A 64 -29.73 0.96 -11.75
N SER A 65 -29.32 2.18 -12.11
CA SER A 65 -28.49 3.05 -11.28
C SER A 65 -29.43 3.92 -10.44
N GLY A 66 -29.25 3.97 -9.12
CA GLY A 66 -30.06 4.81 -8.24
C GLY A 66 -30.12 6.29 -8.68
N PRO A 67 -31.00 7.11 -8.09
CA PRO A 67 -31.11 8.52 -8.47
C PRO A 67 -29.74 9.21 -8.37
N ASP A 68 -29.30 9.86 -9.44
CA ASP A 68 -28.15 10.78 -9.42
C ASP A 68 -28.53 11.96 -8.53
N ILE A 69 -28.13 11.92 -7.26
CA ILE A 69 -28.32 13.03 -6.34
C ILE A 69 -27.16 14.00 -6.57
N PRO A 70 -27.40 15.22 -7.08
CA PRO A 70 -26.34 16.20 -7.30
C PRO A 70 -25.66 16.56 -5.97
N MET A 71 -24.35 16.80 -5.99
CA MET A 71 -23.60 17.26 -4.83
C MET A 71 -23.61 18.81 -4.77
N PRO A 72 -23.52 19.41 -3.57
CA PRO A 72 -23.32 20.85 -3.46
C PRO A 72 -21.90 21.22 -3.91
N ASP A 73 -21.79 22.39 -4.52
CA ASP A 73 -20.52 23.03 -4.82
C ASP A 73 -19.97 23.64 -3.53
N LEU A 74 -18.80 23.15 -3.13
CA LEU A 74 -18.14 23.55 -1.89
C LEU A 74 -17.25 24.78 -2.06
N GLY A 75 -17.16 25.35 -3.27
CA GLY A 75 -16.29 26.48 -3.57
C GLY A 75 -14.84 26.20 -3.16
N GLU A 76 -14.23 27.17 -2.47
CA GLU A 76 -12.83 27.12 -2.00
C GLU A 76 -12.67 26.47 -0.61
N LEU A 77 -13.65 25.66 -0.16
CA LEU A 77 -13.62 25.04 1.17
C LEU A 77 -12.34 24.23 1.41
N GLU A 78 -11.85 23.54 0.38
CA GLU A 78 -10.65 22.71 0.46
C GLU A 78 -9.35 23.49 0.61
N GLU A 79 -9.34 24.82 0.44
CA GLU A 79 -8.16 25.66 0.70
C GLU A 79 -7.94 25.90 2.19
N SER A 80 -9.04 25.95 2.97
CA SER A 80 -9.01 26.18 4.41
C SER A 80 -9.17 24.89 5.23
N PHE A 81 -9.82 23.87 4.67
CA PHE A 81 -10.13 22.62 5.37
C PHE A 81 -9.78 21.38 4.55
N HIS A 82 -9.29 20.33 5.21
CA HIS A 82 -9.28 18.98 4.67
C HIS A 82 -10.63 18.31 4.93
N ILE A 83 -11.22 17.69 3.90
CA ILE A 83 -12.48 16.96 4.02
C ILE A 83 -12.17 15.50 4.36
N LEU A 84 -12.29 15.14 5.63
CA LEU A 84 -12.00 13.80 6.15
C LEU A 84 -13.09 12.78 5.80
N ASN A 85 -14.32 13.26 5.65
CA ASN A 85 -15.48 12.42 5.34
C ASN A 85 -16.55 13.20 4.60
N ARG A 86 -17.30 12.48 3.76
CA ARG A 86 -18.48 12.96 3.06
C ARG A 86 -19.58 11.90 3.19
N ASN A 87 -20.68 12.27 3.82
CA ASN A 87 -21.86 11.42 3.92
C ASN A 87 -23.07 12.16 3.38
N GLN A 88 -24.05 11.43 2.87
CA GLN A 88 -25.31 12.01 2.41
C GLN A 88 -26.49 11.14 2.82
N HIS A 89 -27.57 11.81 3.22
CA HIS A 89 -28.83 11.20 3.59
C HIS A 89 -29.98 11.91 2.87
N MET A 90 -30.88 11.15 2.25
CA MET A 90 -32.06 11.69 1.59
C MET A 90 -33.31 11.18 2.30
N SER A 91 -34.19 12.11 2.67
CA SER A 91 -35.52 11.84 3.21
C SER A 91 -36.57 12.32 2.21
N VAL A 92 -37.49 11.43 1.82
CA VAL A 92 -38.58 11.76 0.89
C VAL A 92 -39.87 11.91 1.68
N ARG A 93 -40.54 13.05 1.51
CA ARG A 93 -41.86 13.30 2.08
C ARG A 93 -42.87 13.46 0.93
N SER A 94 -44.00 12.76 1.06
CA SER A 94 -45.11 12.87 0.11
C SER A 94 -46.28 13.51 0.83
N VAL A 95 -46.77 14.64 0.34
CA VAL A 95 -47.97 15.32 0.86
C VAL A 95 -48.80 15.79 -0.34
N ASN A 96 -50.06 15.36 -0.43
CA ASN A 96 -51.01 15.78 -1.48
C ASN A 96 -50.45 15.70 -2.92
N ASP A 97 -49.92 14.54 -3.33
CA ASP A 97 -49.29 14.29 -4.65
C ASP A 97 -48.04 15.13 -4.99
N GLU A 98 -47.57 16.00 -4.09
CA GLU A 98 -46.25 16.62 -4.18
C GLU A 98 -45.19 15.77 -3.46
N HIS A 99 -44.10 15.51 -4.17
CA HIS A 99 -42.96 14.73 -3.68
C HIS A 99 -41.75 15.66 -3.45
N THR A 100 -41.50 15.99 -2.19
CA THR A 100 -40.33 16.77 -1.79
C THR A 100 -39.26 15.85 -1.20
N ALA A 101 -38.02 15.98 -1.68
CA ALA A 101 -36.86 15.33 -1.09
C ALA A 101 -36.02 16.35 -0.34
N GLN A 102 -35.75 16.10 0.93
CA GLN A 102 -34.72 16.79 1.69
C GLN A 102 -33.44 15.97 1.62
N ILE A 103 -32.36 16.58 1.18
CA ILE A 103 -31.02 15.99 1.12
C ILE A 103 -30.17 16.67 2.18
N THR A 104 -29.60 15.87 3.07
CA THR A 104 -28.62 16.31 4.07
C THR A 104 -27.25 15.78 3.68
N TRP A 105 -26.30 16.68 3.41
CA TRP A 105 -24.89 16.35 3.26
C TRP A 105 -24.15 16.64 4.56
N THR A 106 -23.36 15.69 5.03
CA THR A 106 -22.56 15.81 6.25
C THR A 106 -21.10 15.64 5.89
N TYR A 107 -20.31 16.68 6.16
CA TYR A 107 -18.88 16.73 5.94
C TYR A 107 -18.15 16.76 7.28
N MET A 108 -17.08 15.99 7.39
CA MET A 108 -16.15 16.10 8.52
C MET A 108 -14.95 16.91 8.06
N LEU A 109 -14.72 18.06 8.68
CA LEU A 109 -13.75 19.05 8.27
C LEU A 109 -12.61 19.15 9.28
N ALA A 110 -11.40 19.18 8.76
CA ALA A 110 -10.15 19.32 9.51
C ALA A 110 -9.48 20.63 9.11
N PRO A 111 -9.15 21.53 10.04
CA PRO A 111 -8.52 22.81 9.66
C PRO A 111 -7.11 22.57 9.10
N ARG A 112 -6.75 23.33 8.05
CA ARG A 112 -5.40 23.32 7.45
C ARG A 112 -4.40 24.13 8.27
N SER A 113 -4.84 25.25 8.84
CA SER A 113 -4.02 26.16 9.65
C SER A 113 -4.77 26.62 10.90
N SER A 114 -4.03 27.22 11.85
CA SER A 114 -4.63 27.92 13.00
C SER A 114 -4.96 29.37 12.62
N GLY A 115 -5.92 29.98 13.29
CA GLY A 115 -6.43 31.33 13.02
C GLY A 115 -7.92 31.34 12.67
N GLU A 116 -8.39 32.48 12.17
CA GLU A 116 -9.78 32.63 11.72
C GLU A 116 -9.92 32.08 10.30
N LEU A 117 -10.60 30.94 10.18
CA LEU A 117 -10.92 30.29 8.91
C LEU A 117 -12.39 30.54 8.57
N THR A 118 -12.73 30.51 7.28
CA THR A 118 -14.12 30.63 6.84
C THR A 118 -14.51 29.43 5.99
N ILE A 119 -15.65 28.81 6.33
CA ILE A 119 -16.36 27.90 5.43
C ILE A 119 -17.07 28.81 4.41
N PRO A 120 -16.72 28.76 3.11
CA PRO A 120 -17.31 29.65 2.12
C PRO A 120 -18.81 29.37 1.94
N ALA A 121 -19.51 30.31 1.29
CA ALA A 121 -20.88 30.09 0.87
C ALA A 121 -20.97 28.85 -0.03
N ILE A 122 -21.76 27.87 0.38
CA ILE A 122 -21.94 26.61 -0.34
C ILE A 122 -23.10 26.79 -1.32
N ALA A 123 -22.96 26.31 -2.54
CA ALA A 123 -24.01 26.42 -3.56
C ALA A 123 -24.64 25.06 -3.88
N PHE A 124 -25.95 25.04 -4.10
CA PHE A 124 -26.67 23.87 -4.58
C PHE A 124 -27.84 24.31 -5.47
N LYS A 125 -27.77 23.98 -6.77
CA LYS A 125 -28.65 24.52 -7.80
C LYS A 125 -28.66 26.07 -7.74
N ASP A 126 -29.82 26.69 -7.59
CA ASP A 126 -29.99 28.14 -7.51
C ASP A 126 -29.92 28.69 -6.06
N GLN A 127 -29.66 27.82 -5.07
CA GLN A 127 -29.59 28.19 -3.66
C GLN A 127 -28.13 28.31 -3.19
N ARG A 128 -27.88 29.21 -2.24
CA ARG A 128 -26.58 29.37 -1.56
C ARG A 128 -26.76 29.48 -0.06
N SER A 129 -25.80 28.96 0.69
CA SER A 129 -25.69 29.15 2.13
C SER A 129 -24.95 30.44 2.46
N GLU A 130 -25.06 30.89 3.71
CA GLU A 130 -24.18 31.92 4.25
C GLU A 130 -22.80 31.31 4.57
N PRO A 131 -21.70 32.09 4.45
CA PRO A 131 -20.39 31.69 4.94
C PRO A 131 -20.38 31.53 6.47
N ILE A 132 -19.61 30.58 6.99
CA ILE A 132 -19.52 30.31 8.43
C ILE A 132 -18.09 30.56 8.92
N PRO A 133 -17.85 31.56 9.80
CA PRO A 133 -16.55 31.78 10.40
C PRO A 133 -16.26 30.70 11.46
N VAL A 134 -15.01 30.25 11.50
CA VAL A 134 -14.50 29.20 12.38
C VAL A 134 -13.18 29.65 12.97
N ASN A 135 -13.08 29.72 14.29
CA ASN A 135 -11.86 30.11 14.98
C ASN A 135 -11.04 28.88 15.41
N VAL A 136 -9.79 28.80 14.96
CA VAL A 136 -8.91 27.65 15.18
C VAL A 136 -7.72 28.03 16.07
N TYR A 137 -7.66 27.46 17.28
CA TYR A 137 -6.53 27.66 18.17
C TYR A 137 -5.39 26.65 17.89
N PRO A 138 -4.12 27.05 18.07
CA PRO A 138 -3.00 26.13 17.94
C PRO A 138 -2.99 25.11 19.10
N GLY A 139 -2.44 23.91 18.84
CA GLY A 139 -2.23 22.89 19.86
C GLY A 139 -3.44 21.99 20.09
N VAL A 140 -3.59 21.52 21.34
CA VAL A 140 -4.63 20.61 21.84
C VAL A 140 -5.47 21.33 22.90
N ALA A 141 -6.77 21.04 22.97
CA ALA A 141 -7.65 21.66 23.94
C ALA A 141 -7.21 21.37 25.40
N PRO A 142 -7.15 22.38 26.29
CA PRO A 142 -6.69 22.20 27.67
C PRO A 142 -7.60 21.33 28.54
N ASN A 143 -8.84 21.08 28.12
CA ASN A 143 -9.84 20.23 28.80
C ASN A 143 -10.54 19.24 27.84
N SER A 144 -9.91 18.82 26.75
CA SER A 144 -10.45 17.67 25.99
C SER A 144 -10.46 16.47 26.93
N ASP A 145 -11.63 15.86 27.15
CA ASP A 145 -11.76 14.61 27.91
C ASP A 145 -10.56 13.70 27.59
N THR A 146 -9.75 13.38 28.60
CA THR A 146 -8.50 12.61 28.49
C THR A 146 -8.72 11.25 27.79
N SER A 147 -9.98 10.82 27.67
CA SER A 147 -10.51 9.75 26.82
C SER A 147 -10.32 9.94 25.30
N THR A 148 -9.80 11.06 24.81
CA THR A 148 -9.71 11.35 23.37
C THR A 148 -8.34 11.73 22.85
N ALA A 149 -7.33 11.77 23.71
CA ALA A 149 -6.01 12.26 23.36
C ALA A 149 -5.28 11.31 22.39
N SER A 150 -4.72 11.91 21.33
CA SER A 150 -3.69 11.30 20.50
C SER A 150 -2.56 12.28 20.34
N ARG A 151 -1.34 11.83 20.61
CA ARG A 151 -0.10 12.61 20.47
C ARG A 151 0.80 11.87 19.51
N MET A 152 1.47 12.62 18.65
CA MET A 152 2.45 12.08 17.73
C MET A 152 3.81 12.71 18.03
N GLU A 153 4.82 11.87 18.11
CA GLU A 153 6.19 12.24 18.37
C GLU A 153 7.09 11.72 17.27
N VAL A 154 8.13 12.50 16.98
CA VAL A 154 9.20 12.10 16.07
C VAL A 154 10.50 12.35 16.81
N SER A 155 11.40 11.38 16.79
CA SER A 155 12.75 11.50 17.33
C SER A 155 13.78 11.06 16.31
N LEU A 156 14.96 11.66 16.36
CA LEU A 156 16.07 11.37 15.46
C LEU A 156 17.22 10.80 16.26
N SER A 157 17.95 9.86 15.66
CA SER A 157 19.19 9.33 16.25
C SER A 157 20.32 10.36 16.33
N SER A 158 20.32 11.38 15.48
CA SER A 158 21.26 12.51 15.50
C SER A 158 20.62 13.75 14.86
N ASN A 159 21.11 14.94 15.22
CA ASN A 159 20.78 16.21 14.56
C ASN A 159 21.94 16.73 13.68
N ASP A 160 23.05 15.99 13.60
CA ASP A 160 24.21 16.25 12.75
C ASP A 160 24.66 14.93 12.10
N VAL A 161 24.66 14.88 10.77
CA VAL A 161 25.08 13.73 9.97
C VAL A 161 25.82 14.19 8.72
N TYR A 162 26.59 13.30 8.09
CA TYR A 162 27.12 13.55 6.75
C TYR A 162 26.06 13.31 5.67
N VAL A 163 26.27 13.90 4.50
CA VAL A 163 25.52 13.53 3.30
C VAL A 163 25.67 12.03 3.04
N GLN A 164 24.60 11.36 2.60
CA GLN A 164 24.51 9.91 2.38
C GLN A 164 24.71 9.03 3.63
N GLN A 165 24.90 9.60 4.82
CA GLN A 165 24.89 8.84 6.07
C GLN A 165 23.45 8.53 6.49
N GLN A 166 23.18 7.29 6.91
CA GLN A 166 21.88 6.95 7.49
C GLN A 166 21.64 7.71 8.81
N LEU A 167 20.50 8.38 8.87
CA LEU A 167 19.86 8.86 10.09
C LEU A 167 18.62 8.00 10.38
N THR A 168 18.50 7.47 11.60
CA THR A 168 17.26 6.80 12.03
C THR A 168 16.24 7.83 12.52
N LEU A 169 15.04 7.80 11.93
CA LEU A 169 13.85 8.54 12.34
C LEU A 169 12.87 7.58 12.99
N THR A 170 12.49 7.86 14.23
CA THR A 170 11.50 7.09 14.99
C THR A 170 10.22 7.89 15.11
N GLN A 171 9.13 7.35 14.56
CA GLN A 171 7.79 7.91 14.58
C GLN A 171 6.96 7.15 15.61
N ARG A 172 6.42 7.84 16.63
CA ARG A 172 5.55 7.27 17.67
C ARG A 172 4.19 7.94 17.66
N LEU A 173 3.13 7.15 17.69
CA LEU A 173 1.76 7.60 17.92
C LEU A 173 1.26 7.04 19.24
N TYR A 174 1.07 7.95 20.20
CA TYR A 174 0.42 7.70 21.47
C TYR A 174 -1.08 7.93 21.32
N TYR A 175 -1.92 6.96 21.69
CA TYR A 175 -3.37 7.12 21.59
C TYR A 175 -4.15 6.33 22.65
N GLN A 176 -5.38 6.80 22.89
CA GLN A 176 -6.45 6.18 23.70
C GLN A 176 -7.78 6.54 23.00
N PRO A 177 -8.90 5.76 23.05
CA PRO A 177 -9.20 4.29 23.00
C PRO A 177 -8.73 3.54 21.72
N PRO A 178 -8.95 2.21 21.58
CA PRO A 178 -8.47 1.42 20.44
C PRO A 178 -8.85 2.00 19.07
N LEU A 179 -7.85 2.03 18.18
CA LEU A 179 -8.01 2.36 16.77
C LEU A 179 -8.89 1.32 16.08
N ILE A 180 -9.87 1.79 15.30
CA ILE A 180 -10.61 0.95 14.35
C ILE A 180 -9.75 0.75 13.10
N ARG A 181 -9.06 1.81 12.65
CA ARG A 181 -8.18 1.81 11.48
C ARG A 181 -7.24 3.02 11.50
N GLY A 182 -5.99 2.81 11.11
CA GLY A 182 -4.96 3.83 10.91
C GLY A 182 -3.61 3.14 10.68
N GLN A 183 -2.73 3.76 9.89
CA GLN A 183 -1.35 3.30 9.71
C GLN A 183 -0.42 4.52 9.73
N LEU A 184 0.80 4.35 10.23
CA LEU A 184 1.84 5.36 10.10
C LEU A 184 2.40 5.28 8.67
N GLU A 185 2.20 6.34 7.90
CA GLU A 185 2.76 6.46 6.56
C GLU A 185 4.22 6.93 6.63
N ALA A 186 5.01 6.53 5.62
CA ALA A 186 6.39 6.96 5.50
C ALA A 186 6.45 8.48 5.24
N PRO A 187 7.34 9.22 5.92
CA PRO A 187 7.44 10.65 5.73
C PRO A 187 8.03 11.00 4.36
N GLU A 188 7.42 11.96 3.67
CA GLU A 188 8.03 12.58 2.49
C GLU A 188 9.00 13.68 2.93
N ILE A 189 10.29 13.44 2.73
CA ILE A 189 11.35 14.38 3.10
C ILE A 189 12.08 14.82 1.82
N THR A 190 12.04 16.11 1.51
CA THR A 190 12.75 16.66 0.35
C THR A 190 14.26 16.50 0.54
N ASP A 191 14.98 16.18 -0.54
CA ASP A 191 16.43 15.96 -0.55
C ASP A 191 16.91 14.80 0.38
N ALA A 192 16.03 13.86 0.72
CA ALA A 192 16.39 12.63 1.41
C ALA A 192 15.67 11.41 0.82
N ILE A 193 16.32 10.26 0.88
CA ILE A 193 15.69 8.96 0.64
C ILE A 193 15.18 8.44 1.99
N VAL A 194 13.95 7.92 2.01
CA VAL A 194 13.32 7.42 3.23
C VAL A 194 12.89 5.97 3.01
N GLU A 195 13.45 5.06 3.80
CA GLU A 195 13.12 3.64 3.76
C GLU A 195 12.65 3.14 5.13
N PRO A 196 11.62 2.29 5.20
CA PRO A 196 11.20 1.71 6.47
C PRO A 196 12.28 0.78 7.03
N LEU A 197 12.56 0.88 8.32
CA LEU A 197 13.44 -0.04 9.04
C LEU A 197 12.57 -1.05 9.80
N GLY A 198 12.53 -2.29 9.31
CA GLY A 198 11.83 -3.38 9.98
C GLY A 198 10.30 -3.29 9.97
N GLU A 199 9.66 -3.88 10.98
CA GLU A 199 8.21 -3.97 11.13
C GLU A 199 7.65 -2.84 12.03
N GLN A 200 6.32 -2.71 12.09
CA GLN A 200 5.67 -1.76 12.99
C GLN A 200 5.56 -2.40 14.36
N HIS A 201 5.94 -1.66 15.40
CA HIS A 201 5.86 -2.12 16.78
C HIS A 201 4.63 -1.52 17.47
N GLU A 202 3.90 -2.34 18.21
CA GLU A 202 2.73 -1.92 18.99
C GLU A 202 2.90 -2.40 20.44
N TYR A 203 2.84 -1.47 21.39
CA TYR A 203 3.02 -1.77 22.81
C TYR A 203 2.23 -0.79 23.69
N LEU A 204 2.19 -1.09 25.00
CA LEU A 204 1.62 -0.21 26.02
C LEU A 204 2.76 0.52 26.74
N GLU A 205 2.62 1.83 26.94
CA GLU A 205 3.58 2.65 27.66
C GLU A 205 2.87 3.47 28.74
N ASN A 206 3.44 3.53 29.94
CA ASN A 206 2.93 4.39 31.00
C ASN A 206 3.70 5.71 31.00
N ASP A 207 3.02 6.81 30.67
CA ASP A 207 3.57 8.15 30.71
C ASP A 207 2.75 9.01 31.67
N ALA A 208 3.40 9.54 32.72
CA ALA A 208 2.77 10.33 33.78
C ALA A 208 1.51 9.71 34.43
N GLY A 209 1.48 8.38 34.57
CA GLY A 209 0.34 7.65 35.16
C GLY A 209 -0.79 7.37 34.18
N ILE A 210 -0.63 7.73 32.91
CA ILE A 210 -1.57 7.46 31.82
C ILE A 210 -1.01 6.30 30.99
N GLU A 211 -1.79 5.23 30.84
CA GLU A 211 -1.43 4.09 29.98
C GLU A 211 -1.81 4.38 28.53
N TRP A 212 -0.82 4.51 27.66
CA TRP A 212 -0.97 4.77 26.24
C TRP A 212 -0.82 3.50 25.42
N GLN A 213 -1.60 3.38 24.36
CA GLN A 213 -1.23 2.52 23.24
C GLN A 213 -0.25 3.28 22.36
N VAL A 214 0.86 2.64 22.01
CA VAL A 214 1.93 3.23 21.19
C VAL A 214 2.08 2.41 19.92
N VAL A 215 1.94 3.08 18.78
CA VAL A 215 2.42 2.56 17.49
C VAL A 215 3.75 3.22 17.19
N GLU A 216 4.79 2.41 16.97
CA GLU A 216 6.14 2.86 16.67
C GLU A 216 6.61 2.34 15.31
N ARG A 217 7.22 3.24 14.52
CA ARG A 217 7.76 2.95 13.20
C ARG A 217 9.11 3.62 13.02
N HIS A 218 10.09 2.88 12.52
CA HIS A 218 11.44 3.39 12.26
C HIS A 218 11.68 3.54 10.77
N TYR A 219 12.47 4.55 10.40
CA TYR A 219 12.87 4.81 9.03
C TYR A 219 14.35 5.17 8.95
N ALA A 220 15.01 4.71 7.90
CA ALA A 220 16.31 5.18 7.45
C ALA A 220 16.08 6.40 6.58
N VAL A 221 16.52 7.56 7.06
CA VAL A 221 16.54 8.81 6.33
C VAL A 221 17.97 9.04 5.85
N VAL A 222 18.18 9.08 4.55
CA VAL A 222 19.50 9.22 3.93
C VAL A 222 19.55 10.53 3.14
N PRO A 223 20.17 11.59 3.70
CA PRO A 223 20.22 12.90 3.05
C PRO A 223 21.04 12.85 1.77
N GLN A 224 20.57 13.50 0.71
CA GLN A 224 21.21 13.51 -0.61
C GLN A 224 22.02 14.79 -0.88
N ARG A 225 21.90 15.80 -0.02
CA ARG A 225 22.57 17.10 -0.16
C ARG A 225 23.07 17.63 1.18
N ALA A 226 24.24 18.26 1.19
CA ALA A 226 24.73 19.00 2.35
C ALA A 226 23.91 20.28 2.58
N GLY A 227 23.78 20.69 3.83
CA GLY A 227 22.96 21.83 4.25
C GLY A 227 21.99 21.46 5.36
N LEU A 228 20.95 22.28 5.54
CA LEU A 228 19.93 22.05 6.54
C LEU A 228 18.81 21.18 5.96
N LEU A 229 18.68 19.94 6.44
CA LEU A 229 17.57 19.06 6.08
C LEU A 229 16.38 19.36 6.97
N ASN A 230 15.23 19.64 6.35
CA ASN A 230 13.97 19.89 7.07
C ASN A 230 13.10 18.64 7.05
N ILE A 231 12.77 18.13 8.23
CA ILE A 231 11.80 17.06 8.43
C ILE A 231 10.46 17.74 8.72
N PRO A 232 9.47 17.62 7.82
CA PRO A 232 8.20 18.33 7.97
C PRO A 232 7.40 17.81 9.17
N VAL A 233 6.37 18.57 9.54
CA VAL A 233 5.33 18.07 10.45
C VAL A 233 4.69 16.84 9.82
N LEU A 234 4.76 15.72 10.51
CA LEU A 234 4.10 14.49 10.11
C LEU A 234 2.69 14.48 10.67
N GLU A 235 1.72 14.06 9.85
CA GLU A 235 0.33 13.94 10.27
C GLU A 235 -0.10 12.47 10.32
N PHE A 236 -0.88 12.14 11.33
CA PHE A 236 -1.64 10.90 11.39
C PHE A 236 -3.13 11.20 11.28
N GLN A 237 -3.84 10.38 10.50
CA GLN A 237 -5.29 10.40 10.40
C GLN A 237 -5.84 8.98 10.59
N GLY A 238 -6.72 8.82 11.57
CA GLY A 238 -7.29 7.53 11.94
C GLY A 238 -8.77 7.61 12.30
N ARG A 239 -9.36 6.45 12.52
CA ARG A 239 -10.72 6.31 13.08
C ARG A 239 -10.64 5.52 14.37
N LYS A 240 -11.30 6.01 15.41
CA LYS A 240 -11.44 5.35 16.71
C LYS A 240 -12.92 5.14 17.05
N ARG A 241 -13.15 4.33 18.07
CA ARG A 241 -14.46 4.26 18.74
C ARG A 241 -14.41 5.16 19.96
N ASP A 242 -15.31 6.13 20.07
CA ASP A 242 -15.40 6.95 21.28
C ASP A 242 -16.01 6.18 22.47
N SER A 243 -16.09 6.83 23.63
CA SER A 243 -16.64 6.25 24.86
C SER A 243 -18.12 5.86 24.75
N GLN A 244 -18.84 6.38 23.76
CA GLN A 244 -20.26 6.13 23.49
C GLN A 244 -20.45 5.06 22.40
N GLY A 245 -19.37 4.53 21.83
CA GLY A 245 -19.40 3.49 20.82
C GLY A 245 -19.50 4.00 19.38
N ALA A 246 -19.55 5.33 19.17
CA ALA A 246 -19.60 5.95 17.85
C ALA A 246 -18.21 5.99 17.19
N VAL A 247 -18.19 6.04 15.86
CA VAL A 247 -16.94 6.19 15.10
C VAL A 247 -16.56 7.66 15.08
N ALA A 248 -15.42 7.97 15.69
CA ALA A 248 -14.83 9.31 15.69
C ALA A 248 -13.52 9.33 14.90
N PHE A 249 -13.20 10.47 14.30
CA PHE A 249 -11.89 10.68 13.67
C PHE A 249 -10.85 11.02 14.74
N MET A 250 -9.62 10.62 14.47
CA MET A 250 -8.46 10.91 15.30
C MET A 250 -7.40 11.55 14.41
N ARG A 251 -6.79 12.63 14.89
CA ARG A 251 -5.67 13.27 14.22
C ARG A 251 -4.58 13.54 15.24
N ALA A 252 -3.34 13.32 14.83
CA ALA A 252 -2.17 13.71 15.58
C ALA A 252 -1.15 14.32 14.62
N ARG A 253 -0.36 15.27 15.14
CA ARG A 253 0.68 15.96 14.37
C ARG A 253 1.97 15.92 15.17
N SER A 254 3.09 15.67 14.51
CA SER A 254 4.41 15.82 15.11
C SER A 254 4.85 17.29 15.12
N GLN A 255 6.03 17.55 15.66
CA GLN A 255 6.74 18.80 15.42
C GLN A 255 7.68 18.64 14.22
N ALA A 256 7.93 19.74 13.51
CA ALA A 256 8.98 19.77 12.50
C ALA A 256 10.34 19.68 13.17
N GLN A 257 11.29 19.03 12.50
CA GLN A 257 12.66 18.88 12.99
C GLN A 257 13.67 19.27 11.92
N GLN A 258 14.86 19.64 12.35
CA GLN A 258 15.95 20.06 11.47
C GLN A 258 17.22 19.27 11.79
N VAL A 259 17.94 18.91 10.74
CA VAL A 259 19.20 18.16 10.83
C VAL A 259 20.25 18.89 10.01
N GLN A 260 21.41 19.12 10.61
CA GLN A 260 22.57 19.63 9.89
C GLN A 260 23.22 18.48 9.10
N VAL A 261 23.34 18.66 7.79
CA VAL A 261 24.00 17.71 6.89
C VAL A 261 25.36 18.27 6.48
N ARG A 262 26.44 17.59 6.87
CA ARG A 262 27.82 17.95 6.54
C ARG A 262 28.22 17.41 5.16
N PRO A 263 29.02 18.15 4.37
CA PRO A 263 29.62 17.61 3.15
C PRO A 263 30.70 16.58 3.51
N PRO A 264 31.12 15.73 2.55
CA PRO A 264 32.29 14.87 2.73
C PRO A 264 33.52 15.70 3.12
N PRO A 265 34.34 15.26 4.09
CA PRO A 265 35.59 15.93 4.43
C PRO A 265 36.53 16.00 3.22
N GLU A 266 37.17 17.15 3.01
CA GLU A 266 38.13 17.35 1.91
C GLU A 266 39.34 16.39 1.98
N SER A 267 39.61 15.83 3.16
CA SER A 267 40.69 14.86 3.39
C SER A 267 40.37 13.44 2.90
N PHE A 268 39.12 13.14 2.53
CA PHE A 268 38.72 11.80 2.13
C PHE A 268 39.40 11.37 0.84
N SER A 269 40.12 10.24 0.86
CA SER A 269 40.94 9.79 -0.27
C SER A 269 40.18 8.97 -1.34
N GLY A 270 38.99 8.47 -1.01
CA GLY A 270 38.21 7.60 -1.88
C GLY A 270 37.53 8.31 -3.04
N SER A 271 37.35 7.62 -4.17
CA SER A 271 36.61 8.12 -5.32
C SER A 271 35.09 8.10 -5.13
N VAL A 272 34.59 7.22 -4.26
CA VAL A 272 33.18 7.08 -3.90
C VAL A 272 33.03 7.41 -2.43
N TRP A 273 32.22 8.42 -2.11
CA TRP A 273 31.90 8.77 -0.72
C TRP A 273 31.09 7.65 -0.07
N LEU A 274 31.56 7.15 1.07
CA LEU A 274 30.97 5.99 1.72
C LEU A 274 30.94 6.14 3.25
N PRO A 275 29.93 6.83 3.80
CA PRO A 275 29.80 7.10 5.23
C PRO A 275 29.12 5.93 5.95
N ALA A 276 29.91 4.98 6.46
CA ALA A 276 29.40 3.77 7.10
C ALA A 276 29.67 3.77 8.61
N ALA A 277 28.81 3.10 9.37
CA ALA A 277 29.08 2.80 10.78
C ALA A 277 30.09 1.66 10.95
N SER A 278 30.09 0.72 10.00
CA SER A 278 31.10 -0.33 9.87
C SER A 278 31.14 -0.79 8.42
N LEU A 279 32.32 -1.16 7.93
CA LEU A 279 32.48 -1.79 6.63
C LEU A 279 33.52 -2.90 6.71
N ASP A 280 33.16 -4.06 6.17
CA ASP A 280 33.99 -5.25 6.07
C ASP A 280 34.00 -5.77 4.63
N ILE A 281 35.11 -6.38 4.23
CA ILE A 281 35.24 -7.09 2.96
C ILE A 281 35.86 -8.46 3.22
N SER A 282 35.19 -9.51 2.75
CA SER A 282 35.67 -10.89 2.84
C SER A 282 35.87 -11.50 1.46
N GLU A 283 36.74 -12.51 1.42
CA GLU A 283 37.05 -13.30 0.23
C GLU A 283 36.83 -14.78 0.52
N ASP A 284 36.12 -15.45 -0.39
CA ASP A 284 35.84 -16.88 -0.36
C ASP A 284 36.15 -17.51 -1.73
N TRP A 285 36.48 -18.80 -1.73
CA TRP A 285 36.86 -19.56 -2.93
C TRP A 285 36.11 -20.88 -3.01
N SER A 286 35.78 -21.34 -4.22
CA SER A 286 35.12 -22.65 -4.43
C SER A 286 36.04 -23.86 -4.26
N GLY A 287 37.35 -23.64 -4.08
CA GLY A 287 38.39 -24.65 -3.96
C GLY A 287 39.66 -24.07 -3.36
N ASP A 288 40.79 -24.79 -3.48
CA ASP A 288 42.09 -24.30 -3.02
C ASP A 288 42.82 -23.54 -4.14
N PRO A 289 42.86 -22.18 -4.08
CA PRO A 289 43.58 -21.37 -5.07
C PRO A 289 45.08 -21.64 -5.19
N ASP A 290 45.73 -22.34 -4.24
CA ASP A 290 47.17 -22.69 -4.34
C ASP A 290 47.44 -24.02 -5.07
N GLN A 291 46.39 -24.76 -5.43
CA GLN A 291 46.50 -26.06 -6.11
C GLN A 291 45.92 -26.07 -7.51
N LEU A 292 45.73 -24.88 -8.10
CA LEU A 292 45.05 -24.71 -9.38
C LEU A 292 45.89 -25.22 -10.56
N GLU A 293 45.27 -25.94 -11.50
CA GLU A 293 45.92 -26.36 -12.75
C GLU A 293 45.57 -25.43 -13.94
N ALA A 294 46.46 -25.34 -14.92
CA ALA A 294 46.18 -24.60 -16.15
C ALA A 294 44.96 -25.18 -16.87
N GLY A 295 43.98 -24.32 -17.18
CA GLY A 295 42.68 -24.70 -17.77
C GLY A 295 41.59 -25.08 -16.76
N GLU A 296 41.91 -25.21 -15.47
CA GLU A 296 40.93 -25.46 -14.41
C GLU A 296 40.29 -24.15 -13.93
N SER A 297 38.96 -24.11 -13.82
CA SER A 297 38.25 -22.93 -13.34
C SER A 297 38.09 -22.95 -11.82
N ILE A 298 38.42 -21.84 -11.14
CA ILE A 298 38.09 -21.61 -9.73
C ILE A 298 37.21 -20.37 -9.58
N THR A 299 36.19 -20.44 -8.74
CA THR A 299 35.34 -19.29 -8.45
C THR A 299 35.86 -18.52 -7.25
N ARG A 300 36.13 -17.23 -7.45
CA ARG A 300 36.43 -16.25 -6.39
C ARG A 300 35.15 -15.48 -6.08
N GLN A 301 34.81 -15.41 -4.80
CA GLN A 301 33.68 -14.64 -4.30
C GLN A 301 34.18 -13.56 -3.35
N LEU A 302 33.78 -12.32 -3.58
CA LEU A 302 34.04 -11.19 -2.72
C LEU A 302 32.73 -10.69 -2.14
N GLN A 303 32.69 -10.47 -0.84
CA GLN A 303 31.53 -9.96 -0.15
C GLN A 303 31.90 -8.69 0.62
N VAL A 304 31.22 -7.59 0.32
CA VAL A 304 31.29 -6.35 1.09
C VAL A 304 30.06 -6.26 1.95
N ARG A 305 30.22 -5.99 3.25
CA ARG A 305 29.13 -5.73 4.19
C ARG A 305 29.33 -4.34 4.79
N ALA A 306 28.31 -3.50 4.69
CA ALA A 306 28.32 -2.15 5.25
C ALA A 306 27.08 -1.91 6.11
N LEU A 307 27.26 -1.24 7.24
CA LEU A 307 26.18 -0.86 8.16
C LEU A 307 25.92 0.64 8.09
N GLY A 308 24.65 1.04 7.96
CA GLY A 308 24.22 2.44 7.88
C GLY A 308 24.35 3.08 6.51
N VAL A 309 24.39 2.28 5.44
CA VAL A 309 24.57 2.71 4.05
C VAL A 309 23.54 2.00 3.18
N LEU A 310 23.01 2.68 2.16
CA LEU A 310 22.13 2.08 1.15
C LEU A 310 22.89 1.12 0.22
N PRO A 311 22.27 0.04 -0.27
CA PRO A 311 22.94 -0.89 -1.17
C PRO A 311 23.42 -0.23 -2.47
N GLU A 312 22.73 0.80 -2.96
CA GLU A 312 23.09 1.56 -4.17
C GLU A 312 24.33 2.45 -3.99
N ALA A 313 24.70 2.76 -2.75
CA ALA A 313 25.89 3.56 -2.46
C ALA A 313 27.17 2.71 -2.37
N LEU A 314 27.05 1.37 -2.35
CA LEU A 314 28.21 0.49 -2.34
C LEU A 314 29.01 0.62 -3.66
N PRO A 315 30.35 0.70 -3.58
CA PRO A 315 31.18 0.90 -4.76
C PRO A 315 31.18 -0.32 -5.66
N THR A 316 31.30 -0.09 -6.97
CA THR A 316 31.57 -1.18 -7.91
C THR A 316 33.01 -1.66 -7.74
N LEU A 317 33.20 -2.96 -7.52
CA LEU A 317 34.52 -3.57 -7.38
C LEU A 317 35.10 -3.88 -8.77
N GLU A 318 35.90 -2.98 -9.33
CA GLU A 318 36.61 -3.22 -10.60
C GLU A 318 37.90 -4.01 -10.35
N MET A 319 38.04 -5.15 -11.02
CA MET A 319 39.18 -6.04 -10.88
C MET A 319 40.02 -6.04 -12.15
N HIS A 320 41.34 -5.91 -11.98
CA HIS A 320 42.30 -5.95 -13.07
C HIS A 320 43.24 -7.14 -12.87
N TYR A 321 42.89 -8.27 -13.49
CA TYR A 321 43.72 -9.47 -13.48
C TYR A 321 44.77 -9.44 -14.60
N PRO A 322 45.91 -10.13 -14.43
CA PRO A 322 46.91 -10.27 -15.50
C PRO A 322 46.37 -11.11 -16.66
N ASP A 323 46.92 -10.94 -17.87
CA ASP A 323 46.49 -11.65 -19.09
C ASP A 323 46.57 -13.19 -18.98
N SER A 324 47.40 -13.70 -18.07
CA SER A 324 47.52 -15.14 -17.76
C SER A 324 46.28 -15.73 -17.07
N LEU A 325 45.34 -14.89 -16.62
CA LEU A 325 44.14 -15.26 -15.89
C LEU A 325 42.90 -14.66 -16.55
N ARG A 326 42.06 -15.50 -17.15
CA ARG A 326 40.82 -15.04 -17.76
C ARG A 326 39.68 -15.02 -16.73
N GLU A 327 39.06 -13.86 -16.56
CA GLU A 327 37.91 -13.67 -15.68
C GLU A 327 36.60 -13.85 -16.45
N TYR A 328 35.67 -14.58 -15.85
CA TYR A 328 34.28 -14.69 -16.27
C TYR A 328 33.39 -14.25 -15.10
N PRO A 329 32.94 -12.99 -15.07
CA PRO A 329 32.18 -12.45 -13.95
C PRO A 329 30.72 -12.93 -13.97
N ASP A 330 30.20 -13.22 -12.79
CA ASP A 330 28.77 -13.40 -12.56
C ASP A 330 28.08 -12.05 -12.33
N PRO A 331 26.74 -11.97 -12.45
CA PRO A 331 26.00 -10.78 -12.05
C PRO A 331 26.27 -10.41 -10.59
N VAL A 332 26.56 -9.14 -10.33
CA VAL A 332 26.71 -8.63 -8.96
C VAL A 332 25.36 -8.73 -8.24
N LEU A 333 25.38 -9.30 -7.05
CA LEU A 333 24.21 -9.38 -6.18
C LEU A 333 24.33 -8.31 -5.09
N THR A 334 23.27 -7.55 -4.90
CA THR A 334 23.14 -6.60 -3.79
C THR A 334 21.90 -6.96 -2.99
N ASP A 335 22.03 -6.86 -1.67
CA ASP A 335 20.93 -7.12 -0.74
C ASP A 335 21.01 -6.12 0.42
N SER A 336 19.89 -5.91 1.08
CA SER A 336 19.79 -5.06 2.26
C SER A 336 18.89 -5.72 3.29
N ARG A 337 19.38 -5.81 4.52
CA ARG A 337 18.63 -6.31 5.66
C ARG A 337 18.57 -5.27 6.76
N PHE A 338 17.52 -5.32 7.56
CA PHE A 338 17.35 -4.45 8.71
C PHE A 338 17.89 -5.15 9.96
N THR A 339 18.70 -4.43 10.74
CA THR A 339 19.22 -4.88 12.05
C THR A 339 18.91 -3.82 13.09
N GLU A 340 18.05 -4.12 14.05
CA GLU A 340 17.55 -3.20 15.10
C GLU A 340 17.17 -1.81 14.54
N ASP A 341 18.12 -0.86 14.50
CA ASP A 341 17.93 0.52 14.04
C ASP A 341 18.76 0.92 12.80
N LYS A 342 19.42 -0.05 12.14
CA LYS A 342 20.33 0.21 11.00
C LYS A 342 20.07 -0.69 9.80
N LEU A 343 20.31 -0.13 8.63
CA LEU A 343 20.37 -0.85 7.36
C LEU A 343 21.74 -1.53 7.25
N GLU A 344 21.76 -2.83 7.03
CA GLU A 344 22.96 -3.55 6.64
C GLU A 344 22.86 -3.93 5.17
N SER A 345 23.75 -3.38 4.36
CA SER A 345 23.85 -3.64 2.93
C SER A 345 24.98 -4.59 2.63
N THR A 346 24.71 -5.53 1.74
CA THR A 346 25.66 -6.52 1.26
C THR A 346 25.81 -6.41 -0.25
N LEU A 347 27.06 -6.39 -0.72
CA LEU A 347 27.40 -6.57 -2.13
C LEU A 347 28.20 -7.85 -2.27
N GLN A 348 27.78 -8.73 -3.16
CA GLN A 348 28.47 -9.96 -3.50
C GLN A 348 28.84 -9.96 -4.98
N ARG A 349 30.14 -10.11 -5.26
CA ARG A 349 30.70 -10.27 -6.59
C ARG A 349 31.38 -11.62 -6.69
N SER A 350 30.91 -12.46 -7.60
CA SER A 350 31.55 -13.75 -7.91
C SER A 350 32.11 -13.70 -9.33
N ALA A 351 33.25 -14.34 -9.55
CA ALA A 351 33.82 -14.52 -10.88
C ALA A 351 34.59 -15.85 -10.96
N ALA A 352 34.40 -16.56 -12.07
CA ALA A 352 35.21 -17.73 -12.39
C ALA A 352 36.53 -17.25 -13.03
N LEU A 353 37.64 -17.72 -12.45
CA LEU A 353 39.00 -17.42 -12.89
C LEU A 353 39.56 -18.67 -13.56
N VAL A 354 40.00 -18.53 -14.81
CA VAL A 354 40.57 -19.63 -15.60
C VAL A 354 42.02 -19.28 -15.96
N PRO A 355 43.01 -19.98 -15.40
CA PRO A 355 44.41 -19.80 -15.76
C PRO A 355 44.68 -20.38 -17.15
N LEU A 356 45.46 -19.67 -17.96
CA LEU A 356 45.79 -20.11 -19.32
C LEU A 356 47.12 -20.86 -19.38
N GLU A 357 48.06 -20.53 -18.51
CA GLU A 357 49.43 -21.04 -18.52
C GLU A 357 49.88 -21.40 -17.10
N ALA A 358 50.80 -22.35 -16.99
CA ALA A 358 51.45 -22.68 -15.72
C ALA A 358 52.42 -21.56 -15.29
N GLY A 359 52.54 -21.33 -13.99
CA GLY A 359 53.38 -20.26 -13.44
C GLY A 359 52.73 -19.58 -12.24
N THR A 360 53.15 -18.35 -11.95
CA THR A 360 52.61 -17.55 -10.84
C THR A 360 51.77 -16.42 -11.40
N ALA A 361 50.52 -16.33 -10.98
CA ALA A 361 49.66 -15.19 -11.29
C ALA A 361 49.41 -14.36 -10.02
N ARG A 362 49.49 -13.04 -10.14
CA ARG A 362 49.26 -12.12 -9.02
C ARG A 362 47.86 -11.54 -9.07
N LEU A 363 47.08 -11.79 -8.02
CA LEU A 363 45.78 -11.18 -7.79
C LEU A 363 45.99 -9.80 -7.15
N PRO A 364 45.36 -8.74 -7.68
CA PRO A 364 45.52 -7.39 -7.15
C PRO A 364 44.88 -7.24 -5.77
N GLU A 365 45.42 -6.32 -4.98
CA GLU A 365 44.81 -5.85 -3.73
C GLU A 365 43.49 -5.14 -4.01
N VAL A 366 42.48 -5.39 -3.18
CA VAL A 366 41.20 -4.69 -3.22
C VAL A 366 41.16 -3.75 -2.04
N ARG A 367 40.94 -2.45 -2.28
CA ARG A 367 40.88 -1.43 -1.22
C ARG A 367 39.59 -0.63 -1.35
N ILE A 368 38.89 -0.48 -0.24
CA ILE A 368 37.70 0.36 -0.16
C ILE A 368 37.94 1.39 0.95
N PRO A 369 38.33 2.62 0.62
CA PRO A 369 38.28 3.74 1.55
C PRO A 369 36.83 4.04 1.94
N TRP A 370 36.56 4.22 3.22
CA TRP A 370 35.25 4.54 3.75
C TRP A 370 35.38 5.48 4.95
N TRP A 371 34.36 6.30 5.19
CA TRP A 371 34.34 7.18 6.35
C TRP A 371 33.63 6.51 7.50
N ASP A 372 34.34 6.31 8.60
CA ASP A 372 33.77 5.81 9.83
C ASP A 372 33.04 6.93 10.55
N VAL A 373 31.72 6.91 10.47
CA VAL A 373 30.87 7.96 11.06
C VAL A 373 30.78 7.87 12.60
N ILE A 374 31.24 6.77 13.21
CA ILE A 374 31.29 6.61 14.66
C ILE A 374 32.54 7.27 15.23
N ASN A 375 33.68 7.10 14.54
CA ASN A 375 34.97 7.64 14.97
C ASN A 375 35.38 8.93 14.25
N ASP A 376 34.55 9.39 13.31
CA ASP A 376 34.76 10.57 12.46
C ASP A 376 36.13 10.60 11.78
N GLN A 377 36.50 9.49 11.13
CA GLN A 377 37.79 9.34 10.45
C GLN A 377 37.70 8.40 9.24
N GLU A 378 38.62 8.55 8.29
CA GLU A 378 38.75 7.62 7.18
C GLU A 378 39.35 6.27 7.66
N ARG A 379 38.77 5.18 7.18
CA ARG A 379 39.28 3.81 7.31
C ARG A 379 39.33 3.15 5.93
N VAL A 380 40.10 2.08 5.81
CA VAL A 380 40.23 1.32 4.56
C VAL A 380 40.00 -0.15 4.84
N ALA A 381 39.01 -0.74 4.18
CA ALA A 381 38.81 -2.18 4.15
C ALA A 381 39.63 -2.78 3.01
N VAL A 382 40.36 -3.87 3.28
CA VAL A 382 41.38 -4.40 2.36
C VAL A 382 41.26 -5.91 2.23
N VAL A 383 41.22 -6.40 0.99
CA VAL A 383 41.62 -7.77 0.65
C VAL A 383 43.03 -7.70 0.08
N PRO A 384 44.04 -8.31 0.73
CA PRO A 384 45.43 -8.17 0.33
C PRO A 384 45.68 -8.78 -1.05
N ALA A 385 46.68 -8.25 -1.76
CA ALA A 385 47.18 -8.91 -2.97
C ALA A 385 47.70 -10.31 -2.64
N ARG A 386 47.49 -11.25 -3.56
CA ARG A 386 47.88 -12.65 -3.38
C ARG A 386 48.50 -13.21 -4.64
N ASP A 387 49.58 -13.98 -4.48
CA ASP A 387 50.15 -14.77 -5.58
C ASP A 387 49.54 -16.17 -5.54
N ILE A 388 49.08 -16.66 -6.70
CA ILE A 388 48.57 -18.03 -6.87
C ILE A 388 49.53 -18.83 -7.75
N SER A 389 49.79 -20.08 -7.37
CA SER A 389 50.67 -20.99 -8.11
C SER A 389 49.84 -21.91 -9.01
N ILE A 390 50.04 -21.81 -10.32
CA ILE A 390 49.33 -22.60 -11.33
C ILE A 390 50.22 -23.73 -11.81
N ARG A 391 49.76 -24.97 -11.67
CA ARG A 391 50.47 -26.18 -12.12
C ARG A 391 50.20 -26.47 -13.59
N SER A 392 51.16 -27.10 -14.26
CA SER A 392 50.96 -27.63 -15.61
C SER A 392 49.98 -28.80 -15.58
N ALA A 393 49.01 -28.80 -16.49
CA ALA A 393 48.10 -29.93 -16.66
C ALA A 393 48.88 -31.21 -17.03
N PRO A 394 48.51 -32.38 -16.48
CA PRO A 394 49.18 -33.64 -16.80
C PRO A 394 48.96 -34.00 -18.28
N GLY A 395 50.01 -33.82 -19.09
CA GLY A 395 50.00 -34.08 -20.53
C GLY A 395 50.91 -33.17 -21.39
N MET A 396 51.48 -32.11 -20.80
CA MET A 396 52.36 -31.17 -21.53
C MET A 396 53.88 -31.47 -21.42
N ASN A 397 54.27 -32.61 -20.84
CA ASN A 397 55.66 -33.07 -20.90
C ASN A 397 55.82 -34.04 -22.08
N GLY A 398 55.99 -33.48 -23.28
CA GLY A 398 56.70 -34.16 -24.35
C GLY A 398 58.15 -33.68 -24.32
N ASP A 399 59.07 -34.59 -24.05
CA ASP A 399 60.50 -34.39 -24.27
C ASP A 399 60.74 -33.87 -25.69
N ASP A 400 61.36 -32.69 -25.81
CA ASP A 400 62.05 -32.28 -27.02
C ASP A 400 63.53 -32.64 -26.82
N ASP A 401 63.92 -33.78 -27.40
CA ASP A 401 65.31 -34.14 -27.67
C ASP A 401 65.53 -33.99 -29.20
N ASP A 402 66.69 -33.45 -29.54
CA ASP A 402 67.12 -32.95 -30.85
C ASP A 402 66.82 -33.88 -32.05
N ASN A 403 66.31 -33.31 -33.15
CA ASN A 403 66.82 -33.68 -34.48
C ASN A 403 66.75 -32.54 -35.50
N GLU A 404 67.88 -32.33 -36.15
CA GLU A 404 68.20 -31.29 -37.12
C GLU A 404 67.67 -31.62 -38.53
N GLN A 405 67.26 -30.56 -39.24
CA GLN A 405 67.21 -30.37 -40.71
C GLN A 405 66.20 -31.15 -41.58
N ALA A 406 65.21 -30.39 -42.06
CA ALA A 406 65.04 -30.19 -43.50
C ALA A 406 64.50 -28.78 -43.80
N ALA A 407 65.20 -28.05 -44.66
CA ALA A 407 64.85 -26.71 -45.10
C ALA A 407 63.77 -26.71 -46.21
N MET A 408 62.71 -25.91 -45.97
CA MET A 408 61.84 -25.15 -46.92
C MET A 408 61.07 -25.88 -48.05
N PRO A 409 59.85 -25.42 -48.44
CA PRO A 409 59.43 -24.01 -48.49
C PRO A 409 58.06 -23.68 -47.87
N LEU A 410 57.80 -22.38 -47.74
CA LEU A 410 56.54 -21.79 -47.25
C LEU A 410 55.32 -22.31 -48.03
N PRO A 411 54.24 -22.77 -47.38
CA PRO A 411 52.93 -22.78 -48.00
C PRO A 411 52.36 -21.37 -47.89
N GLY A 412 52.23 -20.71 -49.04
CA GLY A 412 51.49 -19.47 -49.16
C GLY A 412 50.08 -19.61 -48.60
N SER A 413 49.67 -18.62 -47.82
CA SER A 413 48.29 -18.43 -47.40
C SER A 413 47.38 -18.36 -48.62
N ARG A 414 46.62 -19.43 -48.86
CA ARG A 414 45.35 -19.38 -49.58
C ARG A 414 44.34 -20.18 -48.77
N SER A 415 43.55 -19.47 -47.97
CA SER A 415 42.26 -19.97 -47.51
C SER A 415 41.48 -20.47 -48.74
N PRO A 416 41.03 -21.73 -48.78
CA PRO A 416 39.94 -22.08 -49.67
C PRO A 416 38.74 -21.31 -49.13
N GLY A 417 38.28 -20.32 -49.88
CA GLY A 417 36.93 -19.79 -49.67
C GLY A 417 35.98 -20.98 -49.75
N ALA A 418 35.51 -21.43 -48.59
CA ALA A 418 34.52 -22.47 -48.48
C ALA A 418 33.26 -21.95 -49.17
N GLN A 419 33.10 -22.30 -50.45
CA GLN A 419 31.84 -22.17 -51.14
C GLN A 419 30.89 -23.13 -50.42
N LEU A 420 30.11 -22.58 -49.49
CA LEU A 420 28.97 -23.28 -48.91
C LEU A 420 28.13 -23.79 -50.10
N PRO A 421 27.84 -25.11 -50.18
CA PRO A 421 26.98 -25.65 -51.22
C PRO A 421 25.72 -24.79 -51.30
N ALA A 422 25.27 -24.42 -52.50
CA ALA A 422 24.11 -23.54 -52.69
C ALA A 422 22.88 -23.97 -51.86
N PHE A 423 22.78 -25.28 -51.58
CA PHE A 423 21.83 -25.87 -50.65
C PHE A 423 21.80 -25.23 -49.25
N TRP A 424 22.95 -24.97 -48.61
CA TRP A 424 23.01 -24.38 -47.26
C TRP A 424 22.57 -22.91 -47.24
N VAL A 425 22.80 -22.18 -48.34
CA VAL A 425 22.30 -20.81 -48.51
C VAL A 425 20.78 -20.81 -48.62
N TRP A 426 20.20 -21.73 -49.39
CA TRP A 426 18.75 -21.89 -49.50
C TRP A 426 18.12 -22.38 -48.19
N LEU A 427 18.76 -23.30 -47.48
CA LEU A 427 18.30 -23.77 -46.17
C LEU A 427 18.31 -22.65 -45.12
N ALA A 428 19.38 -21.85 -45.09
CA ALA A 428 19.48 -20.68 -44.21
C ALA A 428 18.43 -19.63 -44.57
N LEU A 429 18.15 -19.39 -45.85
CA LEU A 429 17.08 -18.49 -46.29
C LEU A 429 15.68 -18.98 -45.90
N ILE A 430 15.41 -20.28 -46.02
CA ILE A 430 14.14 -20.86 -45.59
C ILE A 430 13.97 -20.71 -44.07
N LEU A 431 14.99 -21.05 -43.29
CA LEU A 431 14.98 -20.88 -41.83
C LEU A 431 14.84 -19.41 -41.42
N ALA A 432 15.59 -18.50 -42.05
CA ALA A 432 15.50 -17.07 -41.80
C ALA A 432 14.10 -16.54 -42.14
N SER A 433 13.51 -16.96 -43.26
CA SER A 433 12.12 -16.61 -43.62
C SER A 433 11.10 -17.16 -42.62
N GLY A 434 11.34 -18.37 -42.09
CA GLY A 434 10.52 -19.00 -41.07
C GLY A 434 10.56 -18.24 -39.74
N TRP A 435 11.75 -17.82 -39.31
CA TRP A 435 11.95 -16.96 -38.13
C TRP A 435 11.33 -15.57 -38.32
N LEU A 436 11.42 -15.01 -39.52
CA LEU A 436 10.86 -13.70 -39.83
C LEU A 436 9.32 -13.75 -39.88
N LEU A 437 8.74 -14.83 -40.45
CA LEU A 437 7.30 -15.08 -40.44
C LEU A 437 6.77 -15.36 -39.03
N THR A 438 7.49 -16.11 -38.20
CA THR A 438 7.10 -16.31 -36.79
C THR A 438 7.24 -15.04 -35.97
N GLY A 439 8.28 -14.24 -36.21
CA GLY A 439 8.44 -12.91 -35.60
C GLY A 439 7.30 -11.95 -35.99
N ILE A 440 6.92 -11.91 -37.27
CA ILE A 440 5.80 -11.10 -37.76
C ILE A 440 4.47 -11.64 -37.23
N ALA A 441 4.25 -12.95 -37.22
CA ALA A 441 3.05 -13.55 -36.66
C ALA A 441 2.92 -13.26 -35.16
N TRP A 442 4.01 -13.36 -34.41
CA TRP A 442 4.07 -13.00 -33.00
C TRP A 442 3.83 -11.50 -32.78
N TRP A 443 4.42 -10.65 -33.61
CA TRP A 443 4.23 -9.20 -33.52
C TRP A 443 2.80 -8.77 -33.89
N CYS A 444 2.20 -9.38 -34.91
CA CYS A 444 0.81 -9.18 -35.29
C CYS A 444 -0.16 -9.74 -34.24
N ASN A 445 0.17 -10.86 -33.59
CA ASN A 445 -0.62 -11.41 -32.48
C ASN A 445 -0.52 -10.52 -31.22
N ARG A 446 0.65 -9.93 -30.97
CA ARG A 446 0.87 -8.96 -29.89
C ARG A 446 0.27 -7.58 -30.17
N ARG A 447 0.00 -7.24 -31.45
CA ARG A 447 -0.75 -6.03 -31.84
C ARG A 447 -2.26 -6.25 -31.88
N ARG A 448 -2.74 -7.49 -32.03
CA ARG A 448 -4.17 -7.84 -31.81
C ARG A 448 -4.50 -7.98 -30.32
N ASN A 449 -3.51 -8.30 -29.49
CA ASN A 449 -3.59 -8.23 -28.03
C ASN A 449 -2.70 -7.10 -27.50
N GLY A 450 -3.09 -5.85 -27.76
CA GLY A 450 -2.51 -4.72 -27.04
C GLY A 450 -2.67 -4.92 -25.52
N PRO A 451 -1.74 -4.43 -24.67
CA PRO A 451 -1.82 -4.60 -23.23
C PRO A 451 -2.87 -3.64 -22.68
N VAL A 452 -4.14 -4.00 -22.84
CA VAL A 452 -5.27 -3.38 -22.17
C VAL A 452 -6.05 -4.51 -21.52
N GLY A 453 -5.87 -4.66 -20.21
CA GLY A 453 -6.68 -5.56 -19.39
C GLY A 453 -5.89 -6.59 -18.58
N LEU A 454 -5.73 -6.27 -17.30
CA LEU A 454 -5.70 -7.23 -16.19
C LEU A 454 -4.44 -8.10 -16.09
N ARG A 455 -3.45 -7.57 -15.35
CA ARG A 455 -2.97 -8.33 -14.18
C ARG A 455 -4.22 -8.76 -13.41
N LEU A 456 -4.76 -9.95 -13.68
CA LEU A 456 -5.48 -10.68 -12.66
C LEU A 456 -4.46 -10.79 -11.54
N THR A 457 -4.58 -9.93 -10.52
CA THR A 457 -3.69 -9.93 -9.36
C THR A 457 -3.56 -11.37 -8.89
N ALA A 458 -2.40 -11.81 -8.42
CA ALA A 458 -2.23 -13.18 -7.90
C ALA A 458 -3.39 -13.56 -6.95
N ARG A 459 -3.88 -12.57 -6.20
CA ARG A 459 -5.11 -12.58 -5.39
C ARG A 459 -6.40 -12.96 -6.14
N GLN A 460 -6.64 -12.44 -7.35
CA GLN A 460 -7.80 -12.83 -8.18
C GLN A 460 -7.70 -14.25 -8.75
N ARG A 461 -6.49 -14.76 -9.01
CA ARG A 461 -6.28 -16.18 -9.39
C ARG A 461 -6.52 -17.10 -8.21
N GLU A 462 -5.93 -16.80 -7.06
CA GLU A 462 -6.10 -17.52 -5.79
C GLU A 462 -7.58 -17.57 -5.35
N GLN A 463 -8.31 -16.46 -5.51
CA GLN A 463 -9.76 -16.42 -5.22
C GLN A 463 -10.58 -17.33 -6.13
N ARG A 464 -10.22 -17.42 -7.41
CA ARG A 464 -10.91 -18.32 -8.37
C ARG A 464 -10.63 -19.79 -8.06
N GLU A 465 -9.39 -20.13 -7.72
CA GLU A 465 -9.00 -21.49 -7.34
C GLU A 465 -9.72 -21.94 -6.06
N ARG A 466 -9.79 -21.10 -5.03
CA ARG A 466 -10.54 -21.40 -3.79
C ARG A 466 -12.04 -21.58 -4.03
N PHE A 467 -12.63 -20.77 -4.89
CA PHE A 467 -14.04 -20.93 -5.26
C PHE A 467 -14.29 -22.23 -6.04
N GLN A 468 -13.38 -22.60 -6.94
CA GLN A 468 -13.46 -23.87 -7.65
C GLN A 468 -13.35 -25.07 -6.70
N ALA A 469 -12.44 -25.02 -5.73
CA ALA A 469 -12.31 -26.04 -4.70
C ALA A 469 -13.58 -26.19 -3.85
N LEU A 470 -14.21 -25.08 -3.45
CA LEU A 470 -15.49 -25.07 -2.76
C LEU A 470 -16.60 -25.73 -3.61
N CYS A 471 -16.72 -25.35 -4.89
CA CYS A 471 -17.72 -25.95 -5.78
C CYS A 471 -17.51 -27.45 -6.01
N GLN A 472 -16.25 -27.89 -6.06
CA GLN A 472 -15.92 -29.30 -6.22
C GLN A 472 -16.25 -30.10 -4.95
N ALA A 473 -15.89 -29.59 -3.77
CA ALA A 473 -16.22 -30.22 -2.50
C ALA A 473 -17.75 -30.30 -2.29
N ALA A 474 -18.47 -29.24 -2.65
CA ALA A 474 -19.93 -29.19 -2.64
C ALA A 474 -20.56 -30.22 -3.59
N GLN A 475 -20.02 -30.35 -4.82
CA GLN A 475 -20.51 -31.34 -5.78
C GLN A 475 -20.32 -32.78 -5.28
N GLN A 476 -19.20 -33.04 -4.59
CA GLN A 476 -18.82 -34.37 -4.10
C GLN A 476 -19.40 -34.71 -2.72
N GLY A 477 -20.14 -33.80 -2.08
CA GLY A 477 -20.74 -34.04 -0.77
C GLY A 477 -19.71 -34.19 0.34
N LYS A 478 -18.56 -33.52 0.23
CA LYS A 478 -17.46 -33.61 1.22
C LYS A 478 -17.66 -32.62 2.37
N ALA A 479 -17.24 -33.01 3.57
CA ALA A 479 -17.24 -32.13 4.75
C ALA A 479 -16.39 -30.86 4.57
N GLU A 480 -15.36 -30.92 3.70
CA GLU A 480 -14.52 -29.79 3.31
C GLU A 480 -15.33 -28.59 2.76
N ALA A 481 -16.50 -28.84 2.15
CA ALA A 481 -17.33 -27.74 1.66
C ALA A 481 -17.84 -26.83 2.79
N LEU A 482 -18.09 -27.38 3.99
CA LEU A 482 -18.58 -26.62 5.14
C LEU A 482 -17.49 -25.75 5.78
N SER A 483 -16.21 -26.12 5.67
CA SER A 483 -15.09 -25.30 6.15
C SER A 483 -14.64 -24.27 5.12
N LEU A 484 -14.67 -24.61 3.83
CA LEU A 484 -14.29 -23.71 2.74
C LEU A 484 -15.30 -22.57 2.52
N LEU A 485 -16.58 -22.80 2.79
CA LEU A 485 -17.64 -21.81 2.59
C LEU A 485 -17.41 -20.48 3.35
N PRO A 486 -17.21 -20.46 4.68
CA PRO A 486 -16.95 -19.20 5.41
C PRO A 486 -15.60 -18.56 5.04
N GLN A 487 -14.57 -19.38 4.76
CA GLN A 487 -13.26 -18.86 4.32
C GLN A 487 -13.33 -18.17 2.96
N TRP A 488 -14.08 -18.74 2.02
CA TRP A 488 -14.32 -18.12 0.72
C TRP A 488 -15.20 -16.87 0.87
N ALA A 489 -16.30 -16.95 1.63
CA ALA A 489 -17.26 -15.84 1.77
C ALA A 489 -16.62 -14.61 2.44
N SER A 490 -15.86 -14.80 3.53
CA SER A 490 -15.14 -13.71 4.19
C SER A 490 -14.15 -12.99 3.25
N ASN A 491 -13.45 -13.74 2.39
CA ASN A 491 -12.53 -13.19 1.40
C ASN A 491 -13.23 -12.56 0.17
N GLN A 492 -14.39 -13.10 -0.23
CA GLN A 492 -15.17 -12.60 -1.36
C GLN A 492 -15.79 -11.24 -1.03
N PHE A 493 -16.39 -11.13 0.16
CA PHE A 493 -17.14 -9.95 0.61
C PHE A 493 -16.34 -9.00 1.51
N ASP A 494 -15.08 -9.32 1.81
CA ASP A 494 -14.19 -8.55 2.71
C ASP A 494 -14.79 -8.34 4.11
N ASP A 495 -15.62 -9.29 4.56
CA ASP A 495 -16.30 -9.27 5.87
C ASP A 495 -15.75 -10.37 6.78
N LYS A 496 -14.91 -9.97 7.75
CA LYS A 496 -14.28 -10.86 8.74
C LYS A 496 -15.25 -11.44 9.78
N THR A 497 -16.53 -11.04 9.76
CA THR A 497 -17.57 -11.61 10.63
C THR A 497 -18.11 -12.94 10.13
N LEU A 498 -17.88 -13.29 8.86
CA LEU A 498 -18.31 -14.55 8.25
C LEU A 498 -17.37 -15.71 8.62
N LYS A 499 -17.45 -16.19 9.87
CA LYS A 499 -16.57 -17.25 10.39
C LYS A 499 -17.22 -18.63 10.36
N THR A 500 -18.55 -18.69 10.41
CA THR A 500 -19.30 -19.94 10.44
C THR A 500 -20.23 -20.07 9.24
N VAL A 501 -20.67 -21.29 8.95
CA VAL A 501 -21.67 -21.56 7.90
C VAL A 501 -22.98 -20.81 8.18
N ALA A 502 -23.38 -20.69 9.45
CA ALA A 502 -24.58 -19.96 9.87
C ALA A 502 -24.45 -18.44 9.60
N ASP A 503 -23.25 -17.87 9.74
CA ASP A 503 -23.01 -16.47 9.41
C ASP A 503 -23.18 -16.24 7.90
N VAL A 504 -22.68 -17.18 7.07
CA VAL A 504 -22.81 -17.10 5.61
C VAL A 504 -24.26 -17.25 5.17
N THR A 505 -25.04 -18.17 5.74
CA THR A 505 -26.47 -18.31 5.38
C THR A 505 -27.27 -17.07 5.80
N ARG A 506 -27.01 -16.51 6.99
CA ARG A 506 -27.62 -15.26 7.45
C ARG A 506 -27.24 -14.07 6.55
N PHE A 507 -25.96 -13.94 6.20
CA PHE A 507 -25.46 -12.90 5.31
C PHE A 507 -26.02 -13.02 3.89
N ALA A 508 -26.04 -14.25 3.35
CA ALA A 508 -26.52 -14.54 2.02
C ALA A 508 -28.03 -14.37 1.89
N ASN A 509 -28.80 -14.43 2.99
CA ASN A 509 -30.25 -14.28 3.04
C ASN A 509 -30.95 -14.90 1.81
N ASP A 510 -30.55 -16.14 1.49
CA ASP A 510 -31.03 -16.94 0.36
C ASP A 510 -31.60 -18.25 0.93
N PRO A 511 -32.94 -18.41 0.94
CA PRO A 511 -33.59 -19.62 1.42
C PRO A 511 -33.18 -20.88 0.65
N ALA A 512 -32.80 -20.76 -0.62
CA ALA A 512 -32.34 -21.90 -1.41
C ALA A 512 -30.97 -22.36 -0.92
N LEU A 513 -30.01 -21.44 -0.73
CA LEU A 513 -28.69 -21.76 -0.21
C LEU A 513 -28.76 -22.42 1.17
N THR A 514 -29.61 -21.90 2.05
CA THR A 514 -29.79 -22.43 3.42
C THR A 514 -30.29 -23.88 3.37
N ARG A 515 -31.29 -24.16 2.52
CA ARG A 515 -31.85 -25.52 2.35
C ARG A 515 -30.81 -26.52 1.86
N GLU A 516 -29.98 -26.13 0.88
CA GLU A 516 -28.95 -27.00 0.29
C GLU A 516 -27.79 -27.27 1.27
N ILE A 517 -27.43 -26.29 2.10
CA ILE A 517 -26.44 -26.47 3.16
C ILE A 517 -26.98 -27.41 4.25
N ASP A 518 -28.24 -27.26 4.64
CA ASP A 518 -28.88 -28.19 5.59
C ASP A 518 -28.95 -29.62 5.02
N ALA A 519 -29.22 -29.75 3.72
CA ALA A 519 -29.21 -31.04 3.03
C ALA A 519 -27.81 -31.67 3.04
N LEU A 520 -26.75 -30.87 2.80
CA LEU A 520 -25.37 -31.34 2.89
C LEU A 520 -25.00 -31.77 4.32
N GLN A 521 -25.40 -31.00 5.33
CA GLN A 521 -25.15 -31.35 6.73
C GLN A 521 -25.88 -32.63 7.13
N ARG A 522 -27.13 -32.83 6.70
CA ARG A 522 -27.85 -34.10 6.91
C ARG A 522 -27.15 -35.25 6.20
N TYR A 523 -26.72 -35.06 4.95
CA TYR A 523 -26.00 -36.09 4.21
C TYR A 523 -24.69 -36.52 4.91
N LEU A 524 -23.96 -35.56 5.49
CA LEU A 524 -22.68 -35.82 6.16
C LEU A 524 -22.81 -36.38 7.58
N PHE A 525 -23.85 -35.99 8.32
CA PHE A 525 -23.94 -36.24 9.76
C PHE A 525 -25.17 -37.06 10.17
N ALA A 526 -26.05 -37.47 9.25
CA ALA A 526 -27.16 -38.35 9.58
C ALA A 526 -26.69 -39.77 9.94
N PRO A 527 -27.30 -40.42 10.94
CA PRO A 527 -27.04 -41.82 11.26
C PRO A 527 -27.39 -42.72 10.05
N SER A 528 -26.55 -43.72 9.80
CA SER A 528 -26.41 -44.53 8.58
C SER A 528 -27.66 -45.17 7.95
N ALA A 529 -28.85 -45.02 8.52
CA ALA A 529 -30.11 -45.58 8.02
C ALA A 529 -30.79 -44.74 6.92
N GLU A 530 -30.32 -43.51 6.65
CA GLU A 530 -30.90 -42.60 5.65
C GLU A 530 -29.84 -42.01 4.69
N ARG A 531 -28.99 -42.83 4.06
CA ARG A 531 -28.11 -42.33 2.99
C ARG A 531 -28.91 -42.02 1.73
N LEU A 532 -29.48 -40.83 1.71
CA LEU A 532 -29.98 -40.18 0.51
C LEU A 532 -28.83 -40.00 -0.49
N GLU A 533 -29.10 -40.20 -1.79
CA GLU A 533 -28.15 -39.87 -2.85
C GLU A 533 -27.90 -38.35 -2.84
N TRP A 534 -26.64 -37.95 -2.81
CA TRP A 534 -26.25 -36.54 -2.82
C TRP A 534 -26.15 -36.00 -4.24
N ASP A 535 -26.89 -34.93 -4.55
CA ASP A 535 -26.78 -34.17 -5.79
C ASP A 535 -26.40 -32.71 -5.49
N GLY A 536 -25.10 -32.40 -5.55
CA GLY A 536 -24.58 -31.05 -5.25
C GLY A 536 -24.83 -29.98 -6.33
N ARG A 537 -25.63 -30.26 -7.37
CA ARG A 537 -25.90 -29.29 -8.46
C ARG A 537 -26.62 -28.04 -7.98
N GLU A 538 -27.65 -28.18 -7.15
CA GLU A 538 -28.44 -27.06 -6.62
C GLU A 538 -27.65 -26.22 -5.61
N LEU A 539 -26.81 -26.88 -4.79
CA LEU A 539 -25.85 -26.20 -3.93
C LEU A 539 -24.87 -25.36 -4.76
N ASN A 540 -24.32 -25.91 -5.84
CA ASN A 540 -23.42 -25.19 -6.73
C ASN A 540 -24.08 -24.03 -7.46
N ALA A 541 -25.33 -24.17 -7.88
CA ALA A 541 -26.10 -23.08 -8.48
C ALA A 541 -26.29 -21.92 -7.48
N SER A 542 -26.58 -22.25 -6.22
CA SER A 542 -26.72 -21.28 -5.13
C SER A 542 -25.39 -20.58 -4.79
N LEU A 543 -24.27 -21.32 -4.75
CA LEU A 543 -22.94 -20.76 -4.54
C LEU A 543 -22.50 -19.81 -5.66
N ARG A 544 -22.76 -20.15 -6.92
CA ARG A 544 -22.48 -19.28 -8.07
C ARG A 544 -23.32 -18.01 -8.06
N ARG A 545 -24.59 -18.11 -7.63
CA ARG A 545 -25.47 -16.95 -7.44
C ARG A 545 -24.94 -16.03 -6.34
N LEU A 546 -24.47 -16.61 -5.23
CA LEU A 546 -23.83 -15.85 -4.15
C LEU A 546 -22.52 -15.18 -4.62
N ALA A 547 -21.69 -15.88 -5.39
CA ALA A 547 -20.44 -15.35 -5.94
C ALA A 547 -20.64 -14.17 -6.90
N GLY A 548 -21.77 -14.14 -7.62
CA GLY A 548 -22.14 -13.05 -8.53
C GLY A 548 -22.62 -11.77 -7.84
N GLN A 549 -22.77 -11.75 -6.52
CA GLN A 549 -23.23 -10.55 -5.81
C GLN A 549 -22.07 -9.54 -5.64
N PRO A 550 -22.30 -8.24 -5.94
CA PRO A 550 -21.29 -7.19 -5.80
C PRO A 550 -20.92 -6.97 -4.33
N ARG A 551 -19.62 -6.72 -4.07
CA ARG A 551 -19.03 -6.56 -2.73
C ARG A 551 -19.71 -5.55 -1.80
N SER A 552 -20.47 -4.58 -2.31
CA SER A 552 -20.96 -3.45 -1.49
C SER A 552 -22.42 -3.51 -1.05
N ASN A 553 -23.25 -4.45 -1.52
CA ASN A 553 -24.68 -4.13 -1.66
C ASN A 553 -25.68 -4.76 -0.66
N ARG A 554 -25.27 -5.23 0.52
CA ARG A 554 -26.24 -5.84 1.47
C ARG A 554 -26.18 -5.49 2.96
N ARG A 555 -25.38 -4.52 3.39
CA ARG A 555 -25.52 -3.97 4.77
C ARG A 555 -26.76 -3.11 5.00
N LYS A 556 -27.63 -2.89 4.00
CA LYS A 556 -28.73 -1.91 4.09
C LYS A 556 -30.17 -2.47 4.14
N LYS A 557 -30.37 -3.76 4.44
CA LYS A 557 -31.73 -4.29 4.73
C LYS A 557 -31.69 -5.36 5.82
N GLU A 558 -31.85 -4.94 7.06
CA GLU A 558 -32.45 -5.77 8.11
C GLU A 558 -33.73 -5.02 8.56
N PRO A 559 -34.94 -5.61 8.43
CA PRO A 559 -36.16 -5.02 8.94
C PRO A 559 -36.24 -5.16 10.46
N ALA A 560 -36.70 -4.10 11.13
CA ALA A 560 -37.00 -4.09 12.55
C ALA A 560 -38.14 -5.08 12.87
N PHE A 561 -37.92 -5.98 13.84
CA PHE A 561 -39.02 -6.70 14.50
C PHE A 561 -39.52 -5.90 15.71
N PRO A 562 -40.84 -5.91 15.98
CA PRO A 562 -41.46 -5.14 17.05
C PRO A 562 -41.24 -5.82 18.41
N SER A 563 -40.93 -5.00 19.40
CA SER A 563 -40.93 -5.35 20.83
C SER A 563 -42.35 -5.66 21.29
N GLY A 564 -42.68 -6.94 21.40
CA GLY A 564 -43.88 -7.46 22.07
C GLY A 564 -43.61 -7.64 23.57
N SER A 565 -44.36 -6.91 24.39
CA SER A 565 -44.42 -7.04 25.83
C SER A 565 -44.92 -8.43 26.26
N LEU A 566 -44.17 -9.11 27.12
CA LEU A 566 -44.70 -10.17 27.96
C LEU A 566 -44.25 -9.91 29.40
N SER A 567 -45.13 -9.22 30.13
CA SER A 567 -45.16 -9.21 31.59
C SER A 567 -45.48 -10.61 32.08
N ALA A 568 -44.57 -11.22 32.83
CA ALA A 568 -44.89 -12.35 33.69
C ALA A 568 -44.47 -11.99 35.12
N ARG A 569 -45.49 -11.69 35.93
CA ARG A 569 -45.42 -11.67 37.39
C ARG A 569 -44.94 -13.04 37.87
N PHE A 570 -43.99 -13.06 38.80
CA PHE A 570 -43.96 -14.08 39.84
C PHE A 570 -43.62 -13.39 41.15
N ASP A 571 -44.59 -13.45 42.05
CA ASP A 571 -44.49 -13.12 43.46
C ASP A 571 -44.75 -14.42 44.23
N GLN A 572 -43.90 -14.68 45.22
CA GLN A 572 -44.03 -15.57 46.38
C GLN A 572 -44.40 -17.06 46.21
N SER A 573 -43.44 -17.91 46.59
CA SER A 573 -43.53 -18.74 47.80
C SER A 573 -42.12 -19.17 48.25
#